data_AF-A0A2V3ZWF0-F1
#
_entry.id   AF-A0A2V3ZWF0-F1
#
_cell.length_a   1.000
_cell.length_b   1.000
_cell.length_c   1.000
_cell.angle_alpha   90.00
_cell.angle_beta   90.00
_cell.angle_gamma   90.00
#
_symmetry.space_group_name_H-M   'P 1'
#
loop_
_entity.id
_entity.type
_entity.pdbx_description
1 polymer ?
#
loop_
_entity_poly.entity_id
_entity_poly.type
_entity_poly.pdbx_seq_one_letter_code
_entity_poly.pdbx_strand_id
1 'polypeptide(L)'
;MTDSKIFDNMGGMAQLHYLPFPNLESIDPPAEGLVLNIDRVPGTNWKKIPFVLESIKFKEPKKDTSDGNVYKPTLELFVLCDDFEGSDLANCIETCKLMLIVGDHEQRLTLLGTEDGGLKGISDYNSGEKVEDRKGYWLKFTGSFPQKSVKVSEGVLNDS
;
A
#
# COMPACT_ATOMS: atom_id res chain seq x y z
N MET A 1 1.88 32.77 -7.63
CA MET A 1 1.26 31.79 -6.72
C MET A 1 1.32 30.47 -7.45
N THR A 2 2.27 29.62 -7.10
CA THR A 2 2.56 28.40 -7.86
C THR A 2 1.54 27.34 -7.49
N ASP A 3 0.89 26.81 -8.53
CA ASP A 3 -0.07 25.72 -8.50
C ASP A 3 0.44 24.54 -7.65
N SER A 4 -0.15 24.36 -6.47
CA SER A 4 -0.17 23.05 -5.84
C SER A 4 -1.23 22.24 -6.58
N LYS A 5 -0.84 21.62 -7.70
CA LYS A 5 -1.64 20.59 -8.35
C LYS A 5 -1.95 19.53 -7.30
N ILE A 6 -3.20 19.57 -6.87
CA ILE A 6 -3.83 18.58 -6.00
C ILE A 6 -3.51 17.21 -6.60
N PHE A 7 -2.90 16.35 -5.79
CA PHE A 7 -2.46 15.00 -6.08
C PHE A 7 -3.47 14.22 -6.96
N ASP A 8 -3.18 14.11 -8.25
CA ASP A 8 -3.83 13.16 -9.18
C ASP A 8 -3.13 11.78 -9.16
N ASN A 9 -2.31 11.55 -8.14
CA ASN A 9 -1.03 10.89 -8.35
C ASN A 9 -1.00 9.38 -8.18
N MET A 10 -2.14 8.69 -8.33
CA MET A 10 -2.10 7.23 -8.45
C MET A 10 -3.04 6.66 -9.53
N GLY A 11 -3.38 7.46 -10.55
CA GLY A 11 -4.00 7.00 -11.81
C GLY A 11 -3.04 6.23 -12.73
N GLY A 12 -2.04 5.55 -12.18
CA GLY A 12 -0.94 4.91 -12.90
C GLY A 12 -0.10 3.97 -12.05
N MET A 13 -0.69 3.37 -11.01
CA MET A 13 -0.03 2.29 -10.25
C MET A 13 0.21 1.09 -11.14
N ALA A 14 1.44 0.58 -11.16
CA ALA A 14 1.82 -0.59 -11.93
C ALA A 14 2.22 -1.78 -11.06
N GLN A 15 2.66 -1.53 -9.82
CA GLN A 15 3.21 -2.55 -8.94
C GLN A 15 2.78 -2.31 -7.51
N LEU A 16 2.50 -3.40 -6.78
CA LEU A 16 2.15 -3.35 -5.37
C LEU A 16 2.85 -4.50 -4.65
N HIS A 17 3.58 -4.14 -3.60
CA HIS A 17 4.23 -5.08 -2.70
C HIS A 17 3.77 -4.84 -1.27
N TYR A 18 3.82 -5.87 -0.44
CA TYR A 18 3.47 -5.79 0.96
C TYR A 18 4.48 -6.50 1.85
N LEU A 19 4.52 -6.05 3.09
CA LEU A 19 5.20 -6.70 4.20
C LEU A 19 4.26 -6.68 5.41
N PRO A 20 4.09 -7.80 6.15
CA PRO A 20 3.39 -7.78 7.43
C PRO A 20 4.09 -6.80 8.37
N PHE A 21 3.32 -5.92 8.99
CA PHE A 21 3.87 -4.88 9.86
C PHE A 21 4.75 -5.41 11.01
N PRO A 22 4.46 -6.57 11.64
CA PRO A 22 5.37 -7.16 12.65
C PRO A 22 6.74 -7.58 12.10
N ASN A 23 6.92 -7.64 10.78
CA ASN A 23 8.19 -7.98 10.14
C ASN A 23 9.01 -6.73 9.77
N LEU A 24 8.53 -5.53 10.09
CA LEU A 24 9.27 -4.29 9.99
C LEU A 24 10.15 -4.13 11.23
N GLU A 25 11.44 -3.87 11.04
CA GLU A 25 12.38 -3.61 12.14
C GLU A 25 12.62 -2.12 12.33
N SER A 26 12.87 -1.38 11.24
CA SER A 26 13.08 0.06 11.29
C SER A 26 12.84 0.71 9.91
N ILE A 27 12.58 2.03 9.89
CA ILE A 27 12.57 2.82 8.67
C ILE A 27 13.52 4.00 8.86
N ASP A 28 14.43 4.21 7.92
CA ASP A 28 15.30 5.38 7.95
C ASP A 28 14.46 6.67 7.90
N PRO A 29 14.77 7.69 8.72
CA PRO A 29 14.08 8.96 8.68
C PRO A 29 14.11 9.55 7.26
N PRO A 30 12.98 10.03 6.73
CA PRO A 30 12.92 10.52 5.37
C PRO A 30 13.77 11.80 5.24
N ALA A 31 14.79 11.75 4.37
CA ALA A 31 15.55 12.92 3.96
C ALA A 31 14.85 13.54 2.74
N GLU A 32 14.43 14.80 2.85
CA GLU A 32 13.71 15.52 1.78
C GLU A 32 12.44 14.79 1.26
N GLY A 33 11.80 13.99 2.14
CA GLY A 33 10.60 13.21 1.79
C GLY A 33 10.87 11.89 1.06
N LEU A 34 12.13 11.44 1.04
CA LEU A 34 12.58 10.16 0.48
C LEU A 34 13.14 9.25 1.57
N VAL A 35 12.69 8.01 1.60
CA VAL A 35 13.22 6.91 2.41
C VAL A 35 14.25 6.15 1.59
N LEU A 36 15.45 6.01 2.13
CA LEU A 36 16.56 5.34 1.44
C LEU A 36 16.63 3.85 1.78
N ASN A 37 16.40 3.47 3.03
CA ASN A 37 16.43 2.09 3.51
C ASN A 37 15.21 1.74 4.39
N ILE A 38 14.83 0.46 4.38
CA ILE A 38 13.80 -0.12 5.25
C ILE A 38 14.34 -1.44 5.79
N ASP A 39 14.58 -1.50 7.09
CA ASP A 39 15.05 -2.72 7.74
C ASP A 39 13.87 -3.65 8.04
N ARG A 40 14.06 -4.93 7.73
CA ARG A 40 13.06 -5.98 7.90
C ARG A 40 13.65 -7.06 8.78
N VAL A 41 12.79 -7.74 9.53
CA VAL A 41 13.19 -8.92 10.29
C VAL A 41 13.92 -9.90 9.36
N PRO A 42 15.12 -10.42 9.74
CA PRO A 42 15.91 -11.30 8.88
C PRO A 42 15.12 -12.49 8.32
N GLY A 43 15.28 -12.75 7.03
CA GLY A 43 14.57 -13.84 6.33
C GLY A 43 13.15 -13.48 5.88
N THR A 44 12.67 -12.26 6.11
CA THR A 44 11.40 -11.77 5.59
C THR A 44 11.60 -10.93 4.33
N ASN A 45 10.63 -11.00 3.41
CA ASN A 45 10.72 -10.36 2.10
C ASN A 45 9.44 -9.61 1.74
N TRP A 46 9.60 -8.60 0.88
CA TRP A 46 8.48 -7.95 0.21
C TRP A 46 7.78 -8.96 -0.69
N LYS A 47 6.47 -9.07 -0.56
CA LYS A 47 5.64 -9.99 -1.36
C LYS A 47 4.80 -9.18 -2.32
N LYS A 48 4.71 -9.62 -3.57
CA LYS A 48 3.89 -8.95 -4.59
C LYS A 48 2.41 -9.23 -4.33
N ILE A 49 1.58 -8.20 -4.44
CA ILE A 49 0.12 -8.36 -4.52
C ILE A 49 -0.25 -8.46 -6.00
N PRO A 50 -0.77 -9.60 -6.48
CA PRO A 50 -1.39 -9.67 -7.79
C PRO A 50 -2.71 -8.88 -7.77
N PHE A 51 -2.98 -8.08 -8.80
CA PHE A 51 -4.24 -7.33 -8.91
C PHE A 51 -4.59 -7.05 -10.38
N VAL A 52 -5.88 -6.80 -10.63
CA VAL A 52 -6.36 -6.31 -11.93
C VAL A 52 -6.07 -4.82 -12.02
N LEU A 53 -5.24 -4.40 -12.98
CA LEU A 53 -4.71 -3.04 -13.07
C LEU A 53 -5.82 -1.96 -13.08
N GLU A 54 -6.89 -2.20 -13.82
CA GLU A 54 -8.02 -1.29 -14.00
C GLU A 54 -8.88 -1.14 -12.73
N SER A 55 -8.73 -2.04 -11.77
CA SER A 55 -9.52 -2.04 -10.53
C SER A 55 -9.01 -1.07 -9.47
N ILE A 56 -7.79 -0.54 -9.64
CA ILE A 56 -7.08 0.13 -8.57
C ILE A 56 -7.60 1.54 -8.32
N LYS A 57 -7.81 1.86 -7.04
CA LYS A 57 -8.26 3.18 -6.60
C LYS A 57 -7.48 3.57 -5.35
N PHE A 58 -6.78 4.69 -5.41
CA PHE A 58 -6.12 5.24 -4.23
C PHE A 58 -6.52 6.68 -3.96
N LYS A 59 -6.62 6.99 -2.67
CA LYS A 59 -6.84 8.35 -2.17
C LYS A 59 -6.03 8.53 -0.88
N GLU A 60 -5.46 9.71 -0.71
CA GLU A 60 -4.82 10.13 0.54
C GLU A 60 -5.43 11.46 1.02
N PRO A 61 -6.69 11.46 1.50
CA PRO A 61 -7.30 12.66 2.05
C PRO A 61 -6.52 13.15 3.26
N LYS A 62 -6.26 14.46 3.26
CA LYS A 62 -5.73 15.21 4.40
C LYS A 62 -6.90 15.66 5.29
N LYS A 63 -6.74 15.53 6.60
CA LYS A 63 -7.64 16.07 7.60
C LYS A 63 -6.85 16.89 8.61
N ASP A 64 -7.23 18.15 8.79
CA ASP A 64 -6.64 18.99 9.83
C ASP A 64 -7.28 18.64 11.19
N THR A 65 -6.44 18.39 12.21
CA THR A 65 -6.84 18.13 13.60
C THR A 65 -6.18 19.14 14.53
N SER A 66 -6.56 19.16 15.82
CA SER A 66 -5.94 20.03 16.83
C SER A 66 -4.45 19.78 17.02
N ASP A 67 -3.99 18.56 16.74
CA ASP A 67 -2.61 18.11 16.97
C ASP A 67 -1.76 18.14 15.68
N GLY A 68 -2.33 18.62 14.57
CA GLY A 68 -1.66 18.74 13.28
C GLY A 68 -2.45 18.14 12.12
N ASN A 69 -1.74 17.85 11.04
CA ASN A 69 -2.35 17.25 9.85
C ASN A 69 -2.32 15.73 9.96
N VAL A 70 -3.47 15.08 9.74
CA VAL A 70 -3.57 13.61 9.67
C VAL A 70 -3.91 13.21 8.25
N TYR A 71 -3.17 12.25 7.71
CA TYR A 71 -3.40 11.68 6.38
C TYR A 71 -4.09 10.33 6.51
N LYS A 72 -5.05 10.05 5.63
CA LYS A 72 -5.90 8.87 5.71
C LYS A 72 -5.86 8.05 4.41
N PRO A 73 -4.74 7.37 4.11
CA PRO A 73 -4.62 6.60 2.88
C PRO A 73 -5.70 5.52 2.79
N THR A 74 -6.29 5.40 1.61
CA THR A 74 -7.23 4.34 1.22
C THR A 74 -6.79 3.79 -0.12
N LEU A 75 -6.55 2.49 -0.19
CA LEU A 75 -6.25 1.75 -1.42
C LEU A 75 -7.30 0.65 -1.60
N GLU A 76 -7.96 0.62 -2.75
CA GLU A 76 -8.91 -0.41 -3.14
C GLU A 76 -8.44 -1.07 -4.44
N LEU A 77 -8.55 -2.39 -4.53
CA LEU A 77 -8.15 -3.16 -5.71
C LEU A 77 -8.87 -4.50 -5.76
N PHE A 78 -8.84 -5.16 -6.92
CA PHE A 78 -9.42 -6.46 -7.14
C PHE A 78 -8.32 -7.51 -7.40
N VAL A 79 -8.41 -8.65 -6.71
CA VAL A 79 -7.52 -9.81 -6.87
C VAL A 79 -8.37 -11.00 -7.32
N LEU A 80 -7.87 -11.80 -8.25
CA LEU A 80 -8.57 -13.01 -8.69
C LEU A 80 -8.57 -14.06 -7.58
N CYS A 81 -9.60 -14.91 -7.56
CA CYS A 81 -9.78 -15.93 -6.53
C CYS A 81 -8.55 -16.83 -6.39
N ASP A 82 -8.06 -17.35 -7.52
CA ASP A 82 -6.93 -18.28 -7.59
C ASP A 82 -5.62 -17.66 -7.09
N ASP A 83 -5.50 -16.33 -7.12
CA ASP A 83 -4.33 -15.59 -6.65
C ASP A 83 -4.41 -15.25 -5.15
N PHE A 84 -5.61 -15.29 -4.56
CA PHE A 84 -5.86 -14.85 -3.18
C PHE A 84 -6.09 -16.02 -2.21
N GLU A 85 -6.89 -17.01 -2.59
CA GLU A 85 -7.25 -18.12 -1.70
C GLU A 85 -6.02 -18.92 -1.29
N GLY A 86 -5.85 -19.15 0.01
CA GLY A 86 -4.69 -19.87 0.56
C GLY A 86 -3.36 -19.10 0.46
N SER A 87 -3.38 -17.84 -0.01
CA SER A 87 -2.19 -16.99 -0.04
C SER A 87 -1.82 -16.46 1.35
N ASP A 88 -0.53 -16.14 1.53
CA ASP A 88 -0.07 -15.43 2.73
C ASP A 88 -0.77 -14.07 2.90
N LEU A 89 -1.17 -13.43 1.80
CA LEU A 89 -1.86 -12.13 1.83
C LEU A 89 -3.23 -12.26 2.50
N ALA A 90 -3.99 -13.31 2.20
CA ALA A 90 -5.29 -13.56 2.81
C ALA A 90 -5.16 -13.68 4.34
N ASN A 91 -4.22 -14.49 4.82
CA ASN A 91 -3.94 -14.63 6.25
C ASN A 91 -3.46 -13.29 6.88
N CYS A 92 -2.61 -12.54 6.18
CA CYS A 92 -2.09 -11.27 6.70
C CYS A 92 -3.19 -10.22 6.88
N ILE A 93 -4.13 -10.12 5.94
CA ILE A 93 -5.26 -9.18 6.00
C ILE A 93 -6.12 -9.42 7.25
N GLU A 94 -6.29 -10.68 7.65
CA GLU A 94 -7.10 -11.04 8.82
C GLU A 94 -6.36 -10.83 10.15
N THR A 95 -5.04 -10.99 10.16
CA THR A 95 -4.27 -11.15 11.41
C THR A 95 -3.39 -9.97 11.77
N CYS A 96 -3.04 -9.09 10.82
CA CYS A 96 -2.09 -8.02 11.08
C CYS A 96 -2.34 -6.75 10.25
N LYS A 97 -1.62 -5.69 10.60
CA LYS A 97 -1.47 -4.52 9.72
C LYS A 97 -0.38 -4.81 8.68
N LEU A 98 -0.41 -4.09 7.57
CA LEU A 98 0.54 -4.25 6.48
C LEU A 98 1.24 -2.93 6.15
N MET A 99 2.50 -3.02 5.76
CA MET A 99 3.22 -1.97 5.03
C MET A 99 3.07 -2.26 3.54
N LEU A 100 2.82 -1.24 2.72
CA LEU A 100 2.74 -1.40 1.27
C LEU A 100 3.77 -0.52 0.57
N ILE A 101 4.43 -1.05 -0.45
CA ILE A 101 5.17 -0.25 -1.43
C ILE A 101 4.39 -0.28 -2.73
N VAL A 102 4.11 0.91 -3.26
CA VAL A 102 3.42 1.08 -4.52
C VAL A 102 4.35 1.71 -5.54
N GLY A 103 4.50 1.07 -6.69
CA GLY A 103 5.21 1.61 -7.84
C GLY A 103 4.24 2.10 -8.92
N ASP A 104 4.49 3.28 -9.48
CA ASP A 104 3.78 3.79 -10.65
C ASP A 104 4.42 3.35 -11.99
N HIS A 105 3.80 3.70 -13.12
CA HIS A 105 4.32 3.40 -14.46
C HIS A 105 5.65 4.10 -14.79
N GLU A 106 6.03 5.14 -14.05
CA GLU A 106 7.33 5.80 -14.14
C GLU A 106 8.34 5.20 -13.15
N GLN A 107 8.02 4.05 -12.55
CA GLN A 107 8.82 3.35 -11.54
C GLN A 107 9.05 4.17 -10.25
N ARG A 108 8.26 5.22 -10.01
CA ARG A 108 8.34 5.96 -8.75
C ARG A 108 7.67 5.14 -7.66
N LEU A 109 8.43 4.89 -6.60
CA LEU A 109 8.00 4.08 -5.48
C LEU A 109 7.49 4.97 -4.32
N THR A 110 6.39 4.56 -3.72
CA THR A 110 5.76 5.21 -2.56
C THR A 110 5.47 4.19 -1.47
N LEU A 111 5.92 4.46 -0.25
CA LEU A 111 5.63 3.67 0.93
C LEU A 111 4.33 4.15 1.59
N LEU A 112 3.42 3.21 1.83
CA LEU A 112 2.17 3.40 2.55
C LEU A 112 2.19 2.61 3.86
N GLY A 113 1.73 3.26 4.92
CA GLY A 113 2.02 2.79 6.28
C GLY A 113 3.40 3.26 6.73
N THR A 114 3.57 3.43 8.03
CA THR A 114 4.82 3.80 8.70
C THR A 114 5.03 2.87 9.89
N GLU A 115 6.22 2.90 10.51
CA GLU A 115 6.51 2.13 11.73
C GLU A 115 5.56 2.44 12.89
N ASP A 116 4.98 3.64 12.95
CA ASP A 116 3.98 3.99 13.97
C ASP A 116 2.56 3.55 13.59
N GLY A 117 2.38 3.05 12.37
CA GLY A 117 1.09 2.57 11.90
C GLY A 117 1.14 1.91 10.51
N GLY A 118 0.98 0.60 10.48
CA GLY A 118 0.62 -0.10 9.25
C GLY A 118 -0.83 0.15 8.80
N LEU A 119 -1.15 -0.30 7.61
CA LEU A 119 -2.50 -0.29 7.02
C LEU A 119 -3.30 -1.50 7.47
N LYS A 120 -4.58 -1.31 7.78
CA LYS A 120 -5.52 -2.41 7.99
C LYS A 120 -6.12 -2.81 6.64
N GLY A 121 -6.03 -4.09 6.31
CA GLY A 121 -6.74 -4.69 5.18
C GLY A 121 -8.13 -5.17 5.56
N ILE A 122 -9.04 -5.17 4.61
CA ILE A 122 -10.27 -5.97 4.60
C ILE A 122 -10.44 -6.56 3.20
N SER A 123 -11.12 -7.70 3.12
CA SER A 123 -11.47 -8.36 1.86
C SER A 123 -12.97 -8.60 1.81
N ASP A 124 -13.56 -8.41 0.63
CA ASP A 124 -14.94 -8.77 0.33
C ASP A 124 -14.99 -9.65 -0.91
N TYR A 125 -15.62 -10.82 -0.79
CA TYR A 125 -15.69 -11.76 -1.90
C TYR A 125 -16.73 -11.30 -2.92
N ASN A 126 -16.32 -11.23 -4.18
CA ASN A 126 -17.19 -10.98 -5.30
C ASN A 126 -17.24 -12.23 -6.18
N SER A 127 -18.40 -12.88 -6.20
CA SER A 127 -18.63 -14.06 -7.02
C SER A 127 -19.02 -13.76 -8.47
N GLY A 128 -19.16 -12.48 -8.85
CA GLY A 128 -19.53 -12.04 -10.20
C GLY A 128 -20.92 -12.51 -10.63
N GLU A 129 -21.86 -11.58 -10.81
CA GLU A 129 -23.01 -11.80 -11.71
C GLU A 129 -23.08 -10.77 -12.86
N LYS A 130 -22.63 -9.52 -12.65
CA LYS A 130 -22.70 -8.44 -13.68
C LYS A 130 -21.64 -7.34 -13.55
N VAL A 131 -20.38 -7.67 -13.27
CA VAL A 131 -19.24 -6.80 -13.60
C VAL A 131 -18.06 -7.71 -13.95
N GLU A 132 -17.78 -7.83 -15.25
CA GLU A 132 -16.60 -8.53 -15.81
C GLU A 132 -16.32 -9.95 -15.29
N ASP A 133 -17.26 -10.90 -15.32
CA ASP A 133 -17.13 -12.40 -15.26
C ASP A 133 -16.00 -13.06 -14.42
N ARG A 134 -15.41 -12.37 -13.46
CA ARG A 134 -14.22 -12.81 -12.73
C ARG A 134 -14.57 -12.97 -11.27
N LYS A 135 -14.39 -14.19 -10.77
CA LYS A 135 -14.47 -14.49 -9.34
C LYS A 135 -13.21 -13.99 -8.66
N GLY A 136 -13.38 -13.29 -7.54
CA GLY A 136 -12.24 -12.75 -6.80
C GLY A 136 -12.64 -11.91 -5.60
N TYR A 137 -11.70 -11.13 -5.12
CA TYR A 137 -11.83 -10.38 -3.87
C TYR A 137 -11.55 -8.90 -4.11
N TRP A 138 -12.47 -8.06 -3.64
CA TRP A 138 -12.17 -6.66 -3.45
C TRP A 138 -11.39 -6.49 -2.16
N LEU A 139 -10.15 -6.04 -2.27
CA LEU A 139 -9.31 -5.71 -1.14
C LEU A 139 -9.35 -4.21 -0.89
N LYS A 140 -9.45 -3.82 0.37
CA LYS A 140 -9.40 -2.43 0.80
C LYS A 140 -8.43 -2.27 1.96
N PHE A 141 -7.42 -1.43 1.77
CA PHE A 141 -6.43 -1.07 2.77
C PHE A 141 -6.66 0.35 3.26
N THR A 142 -6.68 0.55 4.58
CA THR A 142 -6.93 1.86 5.20
C THR A 142 -6.00 2.12 6.36
N GLY A 143 -5.61 3.38 6.56
CA GLY A 143 -4.75 3.81 7.66
C GLY A 143 -5.03 5.24 8.12
N SER A 144 -4.32 5.68 9.16
CA SER A 144 -4.35 7.07 9.63
C SER A 144 -3.03 7.40 10.31
N PHE A 145 -2.29 8.35 9.75
CA PHE A 145 -0.93 8.67 10.20
C PHE A 145 -0.74 10.19 10.31
N PRO A 146 0.10 10.67 11.25
CA PRO A 146 0.44 12.09 11.36
C PRO A 146 1.31 12.57 10.19
N GLN A 147 1.84 11.65 9.38
CA GLN A 147 2.69 11.93 8.22
C GLN A 147 2.04 11.38 6.95
N LYS A 148 2.37 12.00 5.81
CA LYS A 148 1.93 11.55 4.48
C LYS A 148 2.74 10.31 4.07
N SER A 149 2.23 9.52 3.13
CA SER A 149 3.03 8.55 2.36
C SER A 149 4.33 9.14 1.81
N VAL A 150 5.43 8.41 1.99
CA VAL A 150 6.79 8.88 1.66
C VAL A 150 7.31 8.17 0.41
N LYS A 151 8.18 8.84 -0.35
CA LYS A 151 8.83 8.18 -1.49
C LYS A 151 9.87 7.19 -0.98
N VAL A 152 10.14 6.15 -1.76
CA VAL A 152 11.21 5.17 -1.49
C VAL A 152 12.18 5.10 -2.66
N SER A 153 13.44 4.80 -2.38
CA SER A 153 14.45 4.54 -3.40
C SER A 153 14.21 3.20 -4.11
N GLU A 154 14.64 3.06 -5.37
CA GLU A 154 14.48 1.82 -6.14
C GLU A 154 15.17 0.59 -5.48
N GLY A 155 16.19 0.83 -4.64
CA GLY A 155 16.93 -0.22 -3.93
C GLY A 155 16.10 -0.96 -2.87
N VAL A 156 15.07 -0.32 -2.31
CA VAL A 156 14.29 -0.85 -1.17
C VAL A 156 13.57 -2.17 -1.48
N LEU A 157 13.29 -2.46 -2.74
CA LEU A 157 12.64 -3.71 -3.16
C LEU A 157 13.63 -4.86 -3.44
N ASN A 158 14.93 -4.57 -3.63
CA ASN A 158 15.89 -5.50 -4.21
C ASN A 158 16.75 -6.27 -3.20
N ASP A 159 16.53 -6.08 -1.90
CA ASP A 159 17.22 -6.85 -0.86
C ASP A 159 16.74 -8.31 -0.86
N SER A 160 17.42 -9.11 -1.68
CA SER A 160 17.22 -10.54 -1.93
C SER A 160 18.03 -11.40 -0.96
#